data_AF-A0A2J8A3L1-F1
#
_entry.id   AF-A0A2J8A3L1-F1
#
_cell.length_a   1.000
_cell.length_b   1.000
_cell.length_c   1.000
_cell.angle_alpha   90.00
_cell.angle_beta   90.00
_cell.angle_gamma   90.00
#
_symmetry.space_group_name_H-M   'P 1'
#
loop_
_entity.id
_entity.type
_entity.pdbx_description
1 polymer ?
#
loop_
_entity_poly.entity_id
_entity_poly.type
_entity_poly.pdbx_seq_one_letter_code
_entity_poly.pdbx_strand_id
1 'polypeptide(L)'
;MQTASGCQQINGYTLAPNVDHIGDDISRASSVADAANKCNTDATCKGFNSDGWYKRSVSPTTAAANGYCFYTKSGCQQINGYTLNPNVDHSGDDISRASSVADAANKCNTDATCKGFNSDGWYKRSVSPTTAAANGYCFYTKSTNSGCQQINGYTLTPNVDHSGDDISRASSVADAANKCNTDATCKGFNSDGWYKRSVSPTTAAANGYCFYTKSTNTPPNS
;
A
#
# COMPACT_ATOMS: atom_id res chain seq x y z
N MET A 1 -19.83 1.33 19.61
CA MET A 1 -19.46 2.18 18.45
C MET A 1 -19.89 1.44 17.19
N GLN A 2 -20.85 2.01 16.48
CA GLN A 2 -21.57 1.37 15.37
C GLN A 2 -20.68 1.43 14.12
N THR A 3 -20.24 0.29 13.59
CA THR A 3 -19.58 0.18 12.27
C THR A 3 -20.64 0.29 11.18
N ALA A 4 -21.15 1.51 10.97
CA ALA A 4 -22.21 1.80 10.00
C ALA A 4 -21.61 2.20 8.65
N SER A 5 -21.20 1.21 7.86
CA SER A 5 -21.27 1.15 6.39
C SER A 5 -20.29 0.07 5.94
N GLY A 6 -20.74 -0.89 5.13
CA GLY A 6 -19.89 -1.94 4.56
C GLY A 6 -18.86 -1.43 3.53
N CYS A 7 -18.51 -0.15 3.60
CA CYS A 7 -17.62 0.53 2.68
C CYS A 7 -16.16 0.30 3.08
N GLN A 8 -15.39 -0.32 2.18
CA GLN A 8 -13.95 -0.44 2.37
C GLN A 8 -13.27 0.85 1.90
N GLN A 9 -12.36 1.38 2.72
CA GLN A 9 -11.51 2.51 2.36
C GLN A 9 -10.56 2.12 1.21
N ILE A 10 -10.44 2.98 0.20
CA ILE A 10 -9.52 2.78 -0.94
C ILE A 10 -8.42 3.83 -0.88
N ASN A 11 -7.16 3.38 -1.01
CA ASN A 11 -6.00 4.28 -0.98
C ASN A 11 -6.07 5.29 -2.14
N GLY A 12 -5.86 6.57 -1.84
CA GLY A 12 -5.96 7.66 -2.82
C GLY A 12 -7.38 8.18 -3.07
N TYR A 13 -8.37 7.72 -2.30
CA TYR A 13 -9.76 8.17 -2.42
C TYR A 13 -10.35 8.59 -1.07
N THR A 14 -11.12 9.66 -1.06
CA THR A 14 -12.00 10.02 0.05
C THR A 14 -13.27 9.19 -0.04
N LEU A 15 -13.57 8.40 0.99
CA LEU A 15 -14.80 7.62 1.10
C LEU A 15 -15.93 8.47 1.68
N ALA A 16 -17.09 8.46 1.02
CA ALA A 16 -18.34 8.97 1.54
C ALA A 16 -19.41 7.86 1.47
N PRO A 17 -19.88 7.32 2.61
CA PRO A 17 -20.92 6.30 2.63
C PRO A 17 -22.30 6.89 2.36
N ASN A 18 -23.19 6.08 1.77
CA ASN A 18 -24.58 6.38 1.46
C ASN A 18 -24.79 7.65 0.62
N VAL A 19 -23.83 7.97 -0.25
CA VAL A 19 -23.93 9.04 -1.23
C VAL A 19 -23.51 8.54 -2.60
N ASP A 20 -23.94 9.25 -3.65
CA ASP A 20 -23.51 9.04 -5.03
C ASP A 20 -23.53 10.37 -5.80
N HIS A 21 -22.82 10.40 -6.92
CA HIS A 21 -22.95 11.44 -7.92
C HIS A 21 -23.66 10.86 -9.15
N ILE A 22 -24.84 11.40 -9.49
CA ILE A 22 -25.65 10.92 -10.61
C ILE A 22 -25.10 11.48 -11.92
N GLY A 23 -24.85 10.59 -12.90
CA GLY A 23 -24.33 10.97 -14.21
C GLY A 23 -22.80 11.11 -14.25
N ASP A 24 -22.32 11.80 -15.29
CA ASP A 24 -20.89 12.02 -15.61
C ASP A 24 -20.05 10.74 -15.71
N ASP A 25 -20.71 9.62 -16.04
CA ASP A 25 -20.10 8.31 -16.18
C ASP A 25 -19.11 8.28 -17.34
N ILE A 26 -17.89 7.81 -17.07
CA ILE A 26 -16.90 7.51 -18.09
C ILE A 26 -17.15 6.09 -18.60
N SER A 27 -17.24 5.13 -17.68
CA SER A 27 -17.62 3.75 -17.95
C SER A 27 -17.91 3.02 -16.63
N ARG A 28 -18.15 1.71 -16.72
CA ARG A 28 -18.38 0.83 -15.58
C ARG A 28 -17.27 -0.21 -15.45
N ALA A 29 -16.75 -0.35 -14.25
CA ALA A 29 -15.79 -1.38 -13.87
C ALA A 29 -16.49 -2.63 -13.31
N SER A 30 -15.75 -3.73 -13.27
CA SER A 30 -16.23 -5.03 -12.78
C SER A 30 -16.29 -5.15 -11.25
N SER A 31 -15.58 -4.26 -10.55
CA SER A 31 -15.48 -4.22 -9.09
C SER A 31 -15.00 -2.86 -8.61
N VAL A 32 -15.07 -2.60 -7.30
CA VAL A 32 -14.49 -1.41 -6.66
C VAL A 32 -12.98 -1.29 -6.91
N ALA A 33 -12.23 -2.40 -6.83
CA ALA A 33 -10.80 -2.39 -7.10
C ALA A 33 -10.47 -2.09 -8.58
N ASP A 34 -11.25 -2.67 -9.50
CA ASP A 34 -11.15 -2.35 -10.94
C ASP A 34 -11.53 -0.88 -11.22
N ALA A 35 -12.55 -0.36 -10.55
CA ALA A 35 -12.95 1.05 -10.66
C ALA A 35 -11.83 1.99 -10.21
N ALA A 36 -11.18 1.70 -9.08
CA ALA A 36 -10.04 2.45 -8.61
C ALA A 36 -8.87 2.41 -9.60
N ASN A 37 -8.54 1.23 -10.15
CA ASN A 37 -7.48 1.10 -11.14
C ASN A 37 -7.78 1.91 -12.42
N LYS A 38 -8.98 1.75 -12.98
CA LYS A 38 -9.41 2.50 -14.18
C LYS A 38 -9.45 4.01 -13.93
N CYS A 39 -9.98 4.43 -12.79
CA CYS A 39 -10.02 5.83 -12.41
C CYS A 39 -8.63 6.42 -12.14
N ASN A 40 -7.66 5.61 -11.68
CA ASN A 40 -6.27 6.03 -11.55
C ASN A 40 -5.60 6.23 -12.91
N THR A 41 -5.85 5.34 -13.87
CA THR A 41 -5.31 5.41 -15.24
C THR A 41 -5.94 6.54 -16.06
N ASP A 42 -7.23 6.80 -15.90
CA ASP A 42 -7.92 7.85 -16.63
C ASP A 42 -7.70 9.22 -15.97
N ALA A 43 -6.96 10.10 -16.66
CA ALA A 43 -6.65 11.45 -16.20
C ALA A 43 -7.90 12.34 -15.99
N THR A 44 -9.01 12.00 -16.66
CA THR A 44 -10.27 12.73 -16.55
C THR A 44 -11.15 12.22 -15.41
N CYS A 45 -10.86 11.04 -14.85
CA CYS A 45 -11.62 10.50 -13.74
C CYS A 45 -11.36 11.26 -12.44
N LYS A 46 -12.46 11.61 -11.76
CA LYS A 46 -12.47 12.33 -10.48
C LYS A 46 -12.97 11.48 -9.32
N GLY A 47 -13.66 10.38 -9.57
CA GLY A 47 -14.15 9.48 -8.54
C GLY A 47 -14.94 8.31 -9.10
N PHE A 48 -15.44 7.44 -8.23
CA PHE A 48 -16.29 6.30 -8.61
C PHE A 48 -17.21 5.88 -7.46
N ASN A 49 -18.23 5.07 -7.76
CA ASN A 49 -19.13 4.51 -6.74
C ASN A 49 -18.98 2.98 -6.59
N SER A 50 -19.60 2.42 -5.55
CA SER A 50 -19.55 0.99 -5.22
C SER A 50 -20.11 0.05 -6.29
N ASP A 51 -20.86 0.58 -7.26
CA ASP A 51 -21.37 -0.18 -8.42
C ASP A 51 -20.37 -0.27 -9.58
N GLY A 52 -19.22 0.38 -9.43
CA GLY A 52 -18.14 0.40 -10.41
C GLY A 52 -18.23 1.54 -11.43
N TRP A 53 -19.19 2.46 -11.31
CA TRP A 53 -19.26 3.63 -12.20
C TRP A 53 -18.20 4.65 -11.81
N TYR A 54 -17.26 4.92 -12.72
CA TYR A 54 -16.22 5.93 -12.52
C TYR A 54 -16.48 7.14 -13.41
N LYS A 55 -16.26 8.34 -12.85
CA LYS A 55 -16.97 9.56 -13.25
C LYS A 55 -16.03 10.75 -13.47
N ARG A 56 -16.42 11.66 -14.37
CA ARG A 56 -15.71 12.92 -14.69
C ARG A 56 -15.95 14.03 -13.67
N SER A 57 -17.02 13.91 -12.89
CA SER A 57 -17.34 14.82 -11.80
C SER A 57 -17.64 14.03 -10.52
N VAL A 58 -17.50 14.71 -9.39
CA VAL A 58 -17.76 14.20 -8.04
C VAL A 58 -18.69 15.13 -7.25
N SER A 59 -19.15 16.20 -7.88
CA SER A 59 -20.09 17.16 -7.30
C SER A 59 -21.11 17.63 -8.35
N PRO A 60 -22.34 17.95 -7.93
CA PRO A 60 -22.89 17.74 -6.58
C PRO A 60 -23.12 16.26 -6.25
N THR A 61 -23.05 15.87 -4.98
CA THR A 61 -23.45 14.53 -4.52
C THR A 61 -24.89 14.54 -4.03
N THR A 62 -25.52 13.36 -4.06
CA THR A 62 -26.88 13.11 -3.60
C THR A 62 -26.90 11.92 -2.66
N ALA A 63 -27.93 11.81 -1.81
CA ALA A 63 -28.10 10.66 -0.93
C ALA A 63 -28.35 9.38 -1.76
N ALA A 64 -27.72 8.28 -1.36
CA ALA A 64 -27.86 6.96 -1.98
C ALA A 64 -28.38 5.94 -0.97
N ALA A 65 -28.70 4.73 -1.45
CA ALA A 65 -29.18 3.65 -0.60
C ALA A 65 -28.14 3.24 0.45
N ASN A 66 -28.61 2.72 1.59
CA ASN A 66 -27.73 2.23 2.66
C ASN A 66 -26.77 1.16 2.12
N GLY A 67 -25.47 1.37 2.33
CA GLY A 67 -24.41 0.48 1.86
C GLY A 67 -23.77 0.90 0.53
N TYR A 68 -24.27 1.94 -0.14
CA TYR A 68 -23.53 2.58 -1.24
C TYR A 68 -22.31 3.32 -0.71
N CYS A 69 -21.27 3.36 -1.54
CA CYS A 69 -20.02 4.04 -1.22
C CYS A 69 -19.62 4.90 -2.42
N PHE A 70 -19.33 6.17 -2.18
CA PHE A 70 -18.74 7.06 -3.16
C PHE A 70 -17.29 7.36 -2.82
N TYR A 71 -16.43 7.34 -3.83
CA TYR A 71 -14.99 7.48 -3.70
C TYR A 71 -14.52 8.65 -4.55
N THR A 72 -14.13 9.74 -3.91
CA THR A 72 -13.58 10.92 -4.59
C THR A 72 -12.06 10.83 -4.65
N LYS A 73 -11.47 10.91 -5.84
CA LYS A 73 -10.01 10.85 -6.04
C LYS A 73 -9.35 12.02 -5.30
N SER A 74 -8.47 11.74 -4.34
CA SER A 74 -7.93 12.74 -3.42
C SER A 74 -6.82 13.62 -4.02
N GLY A 75 -6.45 13.43 -5.30
CA GLY A 75 -5.30 14.11 -5.92
C GLY A 75 -3.93 13.62 -5.45
N CYS A 76 -3.87 12.90 -4.33
CA CYS A 76 -2.66 12.31 -3.77
C CYS A 76 -2.09 11.21 -4.65
N GLN A 77 -0.80 11.30 -4.97
CA GLN A 77 -0.10 10.26 -5.71
C GLN A 77 0.53 9.26 -4.75
N GLN A 78 0.31 7.97 -4.97
CA GLN A 78 0.97 6.93 -4.20
C GLN A 78 2.49 6.99 -4.38
N ILE A 79 3.24 6.91 -3.28
CA ILE A 79 4.71 6.91 -3.30
C ILE A 79 5.20 5.53 -2.86
N ASN A 80 6.13 4.94 -3.61
CA ASN A 80 6.66 3.63 -3.27
C ASN A 80 7.41 3.67 -1.93
N GLY A 81 7.18 2.66 -1.07
CA GLY A 81 7.74 2.61 0.29
C GLY A 81 6.98 3.46 1.32
N TYR A 82 5.81 4.03 0.97
CA TYR A 82 4.99 4.82 1.88
C TYR A 82 3.54 4.35 1.86
N THR A 83 2.90 4.32 3.02
CA THR A 83 1.44 4.23 3.10
C THR A 83 0.86 5.63 2.87
N LEU A 84 0.01 5.78 1.86
CA LEU A 84 -0.70 7.02 1.58
C LEU A 84 -1.95 7.12 2.45
N ASN A 85 -2.03 8.18 3.25
CA ASN A 85 -3.20 8.55 4.04
C ASN A 85 -3.74 9.90 3.53
N PRO A 86 -4.81 9.89 2.72
CA PRO A 86 -5.39 11.12 2.19
C PRO A 86 -6.18 11.89 3.27
N ASN A 87 -6.18 13.22 3.16
CA ASN A 87 -6.91 14.19 4.00
C ASN A 87 -6.66 14.03 5.50
N VAL A 88 -5.46 13.60 5.86
CA VAL A 88 -4.98 13.60 7.24
C VAL A 88 -3.61 14.26 7.30
N ASP A 89 -3.21 14.68 8.49
CA ASP A 89 -1.85 15.14 8.79
C ASP A 89 -1.47 14.77 10.23
N HIS A 90 -0.20 14.96 10.56
CA HIS A 90 0.30 14.95 11.93
C HIS A 90 0.95 16.31 12.20
N SER A 91 0.53 17.03 13.24
CA SER A 91 1.12 18.33 13.58
C SER A 91 2.35 18.18 14.46
N GLY A 92 3.44 18.86 14.11
CA GLY A 92 4.68 18.84 14.89
C GLY A 92 5.61 17.69 14.53
N ASP A 93 6.61 17.46 15.40
CA ASP A 93 7.70 16.49 15.20
C ASP A 93 8.46 16.67 13.88
N ASP A 94 8.44 17.89 13.35
CA ASP A 94 9.09 18.24 12.09
C ASP A 94 10.60 18.14 12.22
N ILE A 95 11.22 17.44 11.28
CA ILE A 95 12.67 17.40 11.12
C ILE A 95 13.09 18.63 10.31
N SER A 96 12.45 18.83 9.16
CA SER A 96 12.58 20.03 8.33
C SER A 96 11.50 20.04 7.24
N ARG A 97 11.60 21.01 6.33
CA ARG A 97 10.74 21.15 5.15
C ARG A 97 11.52 20.94 3.87
N ALA A 98 10.97 20.10 2.99
CA ALA A 98 11.44 19.88 1.63
C ALA A 98 10.75 20.83 0.64
N SER A 99 11.32 21.00 -0.56
CA SER A 99 10.76 21.89 -1.59
C SER A 99 9.60 21.27 -2.38
N SER A 100 9.42 19.95 -2.26
CA SER A 100 8.38 19.19 -2.96
C SER A 100 8.12 17.86 -2.25
N VAL A 101 7.03 17.18 -2.64
CA VAL A 101 6.71 15.82 -2.20
C VAL A 101 7.82 14.81 -2.55
N ALA A 102 8.41 14.92 -3.75
CA ALA A 102 9.51 14.05 -4.16
C ALA A 102 10.79 14.30 -3.35
N ASP A 103 11.12 15.58 -3.10
CA ASP A 103 12.24 15.96 -2.22
C ASP A 103 12.00 15.50 -0.77
N ALA A 104 10.75 15.60 -0.28
CA ALA A 104 10.38 15.11 1.06
C ALA A 104 10.58 13.60 1.17
N ALA A 105 10.17 12.82 0.17
CA ALA A 105 10.39 11.38 0.13
C ALA A 105 11.88 11.03 0.15
N ASN A 106 12.69 11.71 -0.67
CA ASN A 106 14.14 11.50 -0.72
C ASN A 106 14.81 11.82 0.62
N LYS A 107 14.50 12.98 1.21
CA LYS A 107 15.04 13.38 2.52
C LYS A 107 14.58 12.44 3.63
N CYS A 108 13.31 12.06 3.64
CA CYS A 108 12.78 11.12 4.62
C CYS A 108 13.37 9.70 4.46
N ASN A 109 13.72 9.28 3.24
CA ASN A 109 14.42 8.02 3.02
C ASN A 109 15.83 8.03 3.60
N THR A 110 16.57 9.12 3.41
CA THR A 110 17.94 9.30 3.89
C THR A 110 18.03 9.49 5.40
N ASP A 111 17.07 10.18 6.01
CA ASP A 111 17.05 10.41 7.46
C ASP A 111 16.46 9.19 8.21
N ALA A 112 17.30 8.51 9.00
CA ALA A 112 16.90 7.34 9.79
C ALA A 112 15.84 7.65 10.87
N THR A 113 15.76 8.90 11.32
CA THR A 113 14.76 9.36 12.29
C THR A 113 13.42 9.69 11.64
N CYS A 114 13.36 9.85 10.31
CA CYS A 114 12.13 10.16 9.62
C CYS A 114 11.18 8.95 9.55
N LYS A 115 9.92 9.19 9.92
CA LYS A 115 8.84 8.21 9.91
C LYS A 115 7.75 8.52 8.90
N GLY A 116 7.73 9.72 8.31
CA GLY A 116 6.76 10.10 7.28
C GLY A 116 6.87 11.57 6.90
N PHE A 117 6.04 12.02 5.98
CA PHE A 117 5.97 13.41 5.54
C PHE A 117 4.59 13.77 4.99
N ASN A 118 4.29 15.06 4.90
CA ASN A 118 3.03 15.56 4.31
C ASN A 118 3.23 16.24 2.94
N SER A 119 2.11 16.55 2.27
CA SER A 119 2.10 17.16 0.94
C SER A 119 2.70 18.57 0.88
N ASP A 120 2.87 19.26 2.01
CA ASP A 120 3.56 20.56 2.11
C ASP A 120 5.08 20.43 2.23
N GLY A 121 5.60 19.19 2.23
CA GLY A 121 7.01 18.87 2.25
C GLY A 121 7.59 18.71 3.65
N TRP A 122 6.78 18.78 4.71
CA TRP A 122 7.26 18.62 6.08
C TRP A 122 7.45 17.14 6.41
N TYR A 123 8.69 16.73 6.65
CA TYR A 123 9.05 15.35 7.02
C TYR A 123 9.37 15.26 8.51
N LYS A 124 8.93 14.17 9.15
CA LYS A 124 8.62 14.14 10.59
C LYS A 124 9.18 12.90 11.28
N ARG A 125 9.48 13.04 12.58
CA ARG A 125 9.95 11.96 13.47
C ARG A 125 8.82 11.07 14.00
N SER A 126 7.59 11.55 13.95
CA SER A 126 6.40 10.79 14.31
C SER A 126 5.34 10.90 13.20
N VAL A 127 4.46 9.90 13.16
CA VAL A 127 3.33 9.80 12.22
C VAL A 127 2.00 9.56 12.95
N SER A 128 2.02 9.59 14.27
CA SER A 128 0.86 9.36 15.11
C SER A 128 0.93 10.23 16.36
N PRO A 129 -0.22 10.71 16.88
CA PRO A 129 -1.56 10.57 16.32
C PRO A 129 -1.77 11.44 15.06
N THR A 130 -2.68 11.03 14.17
CA THR A 130 -3.09 11.85 13.02
C THR A 130 -4.40 12.59 13.31
N THR A 131 -4.60 13.71 12.61
CA THR A 131 -5.84 14.49 12.61
C THR A 131 -6.34 14.70 11.18
N ALA A 132 -7.63 15.00 11.04
CA ALA A 132 -8.21 15.32 9.75
C ALA A 132 -7.59 16.62 9.18
N ALA A 133 -7.30 16.61 7.88
CA ALA A 133 -6.76 17.73 7.13
C ALA A 133 -7.72 18.14 5.99
N ALA A 134 -7.41 19.25 5.32
CA ALA A 134 -8.19 19.72 4.19
C ALA A 134 -8.23 18.70 3.04
N ASN A 135 -9.29 18.73 2.23
CA ASN A 135 -9.39 17.88 1.05
C ASN A 135 -8.21 18.14 0.10
N GLY A 136 -7.55 17.05 -0.32
CA GLY A 136 -6.37 17.11 -1.19
C GLY A 136 -5.04 17.14 -0.45
N TYR A 137 -5.05 17.22 0.88
CA TYR A 137 -3.84 17.06 1.69
C TYR A 137 -3.44 15.59 1.76
N CYS A 138 -2.15 15.28 1.75
CA CYS A 138 -1.65 13.91 1.70
C CYS A 138 -0.61 13.69 2.78
N PHE A 139 -0.79 12.63 3.58
CA PHE A 139 0.19 12.20 4.56
C PHE A 139 0.77 10.84 4.20
N TYR A 140 2.08 10.79 4.09
CA TYR A 140 2.83 9.61 3.69
C TYR A 140 3.54 9.06 4.91
N THR A 141 3.04 7.95 5.45
CA THR A 141 3.73 7.23 6.50
C THR A 141 4.78 6.35 5.86
N LYS A 142 6.05 6.52 6.24
CA LYS A 142 7.13 5.65 5.77
C LYS A 142 6.76 4.23 6.16
N SER A 143 6.59 3.40 5.14
CA SER A 143 6.25 2.00 5.38
C SER A 143 7.40 1.41 6.16
N THR A 144 7.11 0.84 7.33
CA THR A 144 8.02 -0.12 7.92
C THR A 144 8.17 -1.35 7.02
N ASN A 145 7.27 -1.55 6.05
CA ASN A 145 7.42 -2.46 4.91
C ASN A 145 8.42 -1.93 3.87
N SER A 146 9.70 -2.08 4.19
CA SER A 146 10.84 -2.60 3.40
C SER A 146 10.95 -2.53 1.86
N GLY A 147 9.99 -2.02 1.08
CA GLY A 147 10.08 -2.12 -0.39
C GLY A 147 10.02 -3.57 -0.92
N CYS A 148 9.60 -4.52 -0.08
CA CYS A 148 9.41 -5.91 -0.47
C CYS A 148 8.22 -6.07 -1.41
N GLN A 149 8.48 -6.62 -2.60
CA GLN A 149 7.41 -7.05 -3.48
C GLN A 149 6.88 -8.40 -3.02
N GLN A 150 5.55 -8.52 -2.90
CA GLN A 150 4.89 -9.80 -2.61
C GLN A 150 5.11 -10.79 -3.76
N ILE A 151 5.37 -12.06 -3.43
CA ILE A 151 5.55 -13.13 -4.42
C ILE A 151 4.42 -14.15 -4.24
N ASN A 152 3.79 -14.55 -5.35
CA ASN A 152 2.68 -15.49 -5.30
C ASN A 152 3.16 -16.88 -4.80
N GLY A 153 2.40 -17.51 -3.91
CA GLY A 153 2.77 -18.77 -3.28
C GLY A 153 3.75 -18.65 -2.10
N TYR A 154 4.01 -17.43 -1.62
CA TYR A 154 4.87 -17.18 -0.47
C TYR A 154 4.18 -16.23 0.52
N THR A 155 4.36 -16.48 1.81
CA THR A 155 4.07 -15.51 2.88
C THR A 155 5.28 -14.58 3.02
N LEU A 156 5.07 -13.28 2.82
CA LEU A 156 6.09 -12.25 3.00
C LEU A 156 6.11 -11.78 4.46
N THR A 157 7.30 -11.82 5.07
CA THR A 157 7.58 -11.20 6.37
C THR A 157 8.70 -10.16 6.19
N PRO A 158 8.40 -8.87 6.35
CA PRO A 158 9.38 -7.79 6.16
C PRO A 158 10.31 -7.66 7.38
N ASN A 159 11.53 -7.19 7.12
CA ASN A 159 12.60 -6.89 8.10
C ASN A 159 12.92 -8.04 9.04
N VAL A 160 12.84 -9.28 8.54
CA VAL A 160 13.32 -10.46 9.24
C VAL A 160 14.21 -11.28 8.32
N ASP A 161 15.03 -12.14 8.91
CA ASP A 161 15.78 -13.17 8.19
C ASP A 161 15.87 -14.44 9.05
N HIS A 162 16.25 -15.53 8.40
CA HIS A 162 16.69 -16.76 9.04
C HIS A 162 18.16 -17.01 8.69
N SER A 163 19.03 -16.94 9.70
CA SER A 163 20.45 -17.19 9.55
C SER A 163 20.75 -18.69 9.38
N GLY A 164 21.51 -19.05 8.35
CA GLY A 164 21.87 -20.43 8.07
C GLY A 164 20.81 -21.20 7.29
N ASP A 165 20.95 -22.53 7.28
CA ASP A 165 20.15 -23.48 6.49
C ASP A 165 20.10 -23.18 4.98
N ASP A 166 21.13 -22.49 4.49
CA ASP A 166 21.26 -22.08 3.10
C ASP A 166 21.46 -23.30 2.20
N ILE A 167 20.63 -23.40 1.16
CA ILE A 167 20.80 -24.37 0.09
C ILE A 167 21.81 -23.80 -0.93
N SER A 168 21.57 -22.57 -1.37
CA SER A 168 22.47 -21.80 -2.21
C SER A 168 22.01 -20.33 -2.27
N ARG A 169 22.72 -19.54 -3.08
CA ARG A 169 22.38 -18.14 -3.37
C ARG A 169 21.95 -17.97 -4.82
N ALA A 170 20.80 -17.33 -5.01
CA ALA A 170 20.27 -16.89 -6.29
C ALA A 170 20.78 -15.49 -6.67
N SER A 171 20.67 -15.12 -7.95
CA SER A 171 21.11 -13.81 -8.45
C SER A 171 20.10 -12.68 -8.21
N SER A 172 18.85 -13.04 -7.87
CA SER A 172 17.75 -12.11 -7.62
C SER A 172 16.65 -12.77 -6.79
N VAL A 173 15.70 -11.98 -6.31
CA VAL A 173 14.51 -12.46 -5.60
C VAL A 173 13.65 -13.37 -6.52
N ALA A 174 13.50 -13.02 -7.79
CA ALA A 174 12.76 -13.84 -8.76
C ALA A 174 13.46 -15.17 -9.04
N ASP A 175 14.79 -15.16 -9.18
CA ASP A 175 15.60 -16.38 -9.32
C ASP A 175 15.53 -17.25 -8.05
N ALA A 176 15.55 -16.63 -6.86
CA ALA A 176 15.40 -17.32 -5.59
C ALA A 176 14.04 -18.04 -5.50
N ALA A 177 12.95 -17.37 -5.90
CA ALA A 177 11.62 -17.98 -5.95
C ALA A 177 11.55 -19.16 -6.91
N ASN A 178 12.12 -19.03 -8.12
CA ASN A 178 12.15 -20.11 -9.11
C ASN A 178 12.94 -21.33 -8.61
N LYS A 179 14.13 -21.10 -8.05
CA LYS A 179 14.96 -22.16 -7.46
C LYS A 179 14.29 -22.81 -6.26
N CYS A 180 13.70 -22.01 -5.37
CA CYS A 180 12.98 -22.52 -4.20
C CYS A 180 11.70 -23.29 -4.58
N ASN A 181 11.03 -22.92 -5.68
CA ASN A 181 9.90 -23.68 -6.20
C ASN A 181 10.32 -25.06 -6.73
N THR A 182 11.48 -25.12 -7.39
CA THR A 182 12.02 -26.35 -8.02
C THR A 182 12.61 -27.30 -6.98
N ASP A 183 13.26 -26.77 -5.94
CA ASP A 183 13.86 -27.58 -4.89
C ASP A 183 12.81 -27.98 -3.83
N ALA A 184 12.51 -29.28 -3.77
CA ALA A 184 11.56 -29.85 -2.81
C ALA A 184 11.96 -29.64 -1.33
N THR A 185 13.25 -29.42 -1.07
CA THR A 185 13.77 -29.16 0.27
C THR A 185 13.70 -27.69 0.66
N CYS A 186 13.48 -26.78 -0.29
CA CYS A 186 13.37 -25.36 0.01
C CYS A 186 12.05 -25.02 0.71
N LYS A 187 12.16 -24.28 1.80
CA LYS A 187 11.04 -23.79 2.62
C LYS A 187 10.83 -22.29 2.51
N GLY A 188 11.82 -21.54 2.04
CA GLY A 188 11.72 -20.10 1.86
C GLY A 188 13.02 -19.47 1.38
N PHE A 189 13.03 -18.15 1.24
CA PHE A 189 14.22 -17.40 0.84
C PHE A 189 14.17 -15.96 1.33
N ASN A 190 15.30 -15.26 1.31
CA ASN A 190 15.38 -13.84 1.65
C ASN A 190 15.70 -12.95 0.44
N SER A 191 15.60 -11.62 0.62
CA SER A 191 15.81 -10.62 -0.43
C SER A 191 17.24 -10.56 -0.98
N ASP A 192 18.23 -11.14 -0.28
CA ASP A 192 19.62 -11.26 -0.77
C ASP A 192 19.85 -12.48 -1.67
N GLY A 193 18.78 -13.25 -1.93
CA GLY A 193 18.78 -14.41 -2.81
C GLY A 193 19.11 -15.72 -2.11
N TRP A 194 19.29 -15.75 -0.79
CA TRP A 194 19.54 -16.99 -0.07
C TRP A 194 18.24 -17.77 0.10
N TYR A 195 18.17 -18.97 -0.47
CA TYR A 195 17.03 -19.87 -0.32
C TYR A 195 17.41 -21.06 0.57
N LYS A 196 16.47 -21.44 1.45
CA LYS A 196 16.77 -22.08 2.73
C LYS A 196 15.93 -23.32 2.99
N ARG A 197 16.50 -24.29 3.71
CA ARG A 197 15.84 -25.53 4.17
C ARG A 197 14.93 -25.32 5.38
N SER A 198 15.12 -24.22 6.11
CA SER A 198 14.28 -23.81 7.23
C SER A 198 13.89 -22.34 7.10
N VAL A 199 12.75 -22.00 7.70
CA VAL A 199 12.18 -20.65 7.77
C VAL A 199 11.94 -20.19 9.20
N SER A 200 12.33 -21.01 10.18
CA SER A 200 12.14 -20.72 11.59
C SER A 200 13.30 -21.29 12.42
N PRO A 201 13.70 -20.60 13.52
CA PRO A 201 13.20 -19.29 13.96
C PRO A 201 13.71 -18.15 13.07
N THR A 202 12.93 -17.07 12.95
CA THR A 202 13.37 -15.82 12.29
C THR A 202 13.86 -14.81 13.31
N THR A 203 14.82 -13.97 12.93
CA THR A 203 15.33 -12.83 13.71
C THR A 203 15.12 -11.52 12.97
N ALA A 204 15.10 -10.40 13.69
CA ALA A 204 15.03 -9.08 13.08
C ALA A 204 16.21 -8.84 12.12
N ALA A 205 15.94 -8.22 10.97
CA ALA A 205 16.90 -7.86 9.94
C ALA A 205 16.84 -6.35 9.66
N ALA A 206 17.75 -5.86 8.82
CA ALA A 206 17.79 -4.45 8.43
C ALA A 206 16.47 -4.00 7.76
N ASN A 207 16.14 -2.73 7.90
CA ASN A 207 15.00 -2.14 7.18
C ASN A 207 15.21 -2.32 5.67
N GLY A 208 14.23 -2.89 4.97
CA GLY A 208 14.37 -3.20 3.55
C GLY A 208 14.52 -4.68 3.24
N TYR A 209 14.84 -5.49 4.24
CA TYR A 209 14.99 -6.93 4.07
C TYR A 209 13.64 -7.63 3.95
N CYS A 210 13.57 -8.68 3.14
CA CYS A 210 12.35 -9.43 2.89
C CYS A 210 12.62 -10.91 3.15
N PHE A 211 11.74 -11.55 3.90
CA PHE A 211 11.75 -13.00 4.06
C PHE A 211 10.48 -13.59 3.46
N TYR A 212 10.63 -14.62 2.64
CA TYR A 212 9.54 -15.25 1.90
C TYR A 212 9.45 -16.71 2.33
N THR A 213 8.39 -17.06 3.07
CA THR A 213 8.12 -18.44 3.47
C THR A 213 7.22 -19.10 2.45
N LYS A 214 7.61 -20.25 1.90
CA LYS A 214 6.84 -20.98 0.90
C LYS A 214 5.52 -21.42 1.52
N SER A 215 4.40 -21.02 0.92
CA SER A 215 3.07 -21.43 1.37
C SER A 215 2.92 -22.93 1.17
N THR A 216 2.46 -23.64 2.19
CA THR A 216 2.16 -25.08 2.11
C THR A 216 0.83 -25.32 1.41
N ASN A 217 0.64 -24.76 0.21
CA ASN A 217 -0.53 -25.06 -0.60
C ASN A 217 -0.35 -26.46 -1.19
N THR A 218 -0.84 -27.46 -0.47
CA THR A 218 -1.27 -28.73 -1.04
C THR A 218 -2.27 -28.38 -2.17
N PRO A 219 -2.07 -28.80 -3.43
CA PRO A 219 -3.16 -28.80 -4.38
C PRO A 219 -4.28 -29.67 -3.81
N PRO A 220 -5.57 -29.36 -4.04
CA PRO A 220 -6.60 -30.38 -3.83
C PRO A 220 -6.26 -31.53 -4.79
N ASN A 221 -6.03 -32.72 -4.23
CA ASN A 221 -5.89 -33.94 -5.00
C ASN A 221 -7.04 -34.01 -6.02
N SER A 222 -6.68 -34.04 -7.30
CA SER A 222 -7.52 -34.58 -8.38
C SER A 222 -7.43 -36.10 -8.36
#